data_AF-A0A288DCQ9-F1
#
_entry.id   AF-A0A288DCQ9-F1
#
_cell.length_a   1.000
_cell.length_b   1.000
_cell.length_c   1.000
_cell.angle_alpha   90.00
_cell.angle_beta   90.00
_cell.angle_gamma   90.00
#
_symmetry.space_group_name_H-M   'P 1'
#
loop_
_entity.id
_entity.type
_entity.pdbx_description
1 polymer ?
#
loop_
_entity_poly.entity_id
_entity_poly.type
_entity_poly.pdbx_seq_one_letter_code
_entity_poly.pdbx_strand_id
1 'polypeptide(L)'
;MVKYLSLFIFGILIISGGVAASWFGYTNLSFFDGVTNEKTLDMTLTVGTGSSGFWVDILNPTQETQSLKLDFVAQMQTPDGRASCDMISGKSFGDGLSWDINNFSVAPGLTERKRIDFDFPVCTSGILLGCALQLAPTETNIGSFDVVEGKANFFTLHVSPSNLCTPFNIKVFPGSRPGVNFTNVGEIRFYDQSRVFQYSGQIITDQFGEGILEDTIPSGIYYVVYKGQSQLASYLSGIEIIEGSEISLNFTTGINLYNTQNKSISQDDGSKYQIAGDLKNILGQYDFMINGNDIAILTTSGFIDAGVLVVDPKNLNGDAAVNVSDISIVGINFELTDPFLASNLFVW
;
A
#
# COMPACT_ATOMS: atom_id res chain seq x y z
N MET A 1 14.05 -23.12 81.01
CA MET A 1 13.83 -21.66 81.21
C MET A 1 14.14 -20.97 79.88
N VAL A 2 13.15 -20.29 79.28
CA VAL A 2 13.24 -19.34 78.12
C VAL A 2 13.74 -19.93 76.78
N LYS A 3 12.86 -20.38 75.86
CA LYS A 3 12.14 -19.70 74.74
C LYS A 3 12.93 -19.59 73.40
N TYR A 4 12.38 -20.28 72.37
CA TYR A 4 12.33 -20.06 70.91
C TYR A 4 13.55 -19.52 70.14
N LEU A 5 13.94 -20.21 69.06
CA LEU A 5 13.85 -19.65 67.69
C LEU A 5 13.93 -20.77 66.62
N SER A 6 13.04 -20.68 65.63
CA SER A 6 12.92 -21.55 64.47
C SER A 6 13.92 -21.18 63.35
N LEU A 7 14.13 -22.15 62.46
CA LEU A 7 14.04 -22.02 60.99
C LEU A 7 15.33 -22.12 60.13
N PHE A 8 15.40 -23.25 59.41
CA PHE A 8 15.72 -23.47 57.98
C PHE A 8 17.12 -23.24 57.38
N ILE A 9 17.72 -24.38 57.02
CA ILE A 9 18.24 -24.79 55.69
C ILE A 9 18.29 -23.71 54.60
N PHE A 10 19.48 -23.48 54.04
CA PHE A 10 19.63 -23.07 52.64
C PHE A 10 20.53 -24.07 51.90
N GLY A 11 19.89 -24.83 51.00
CA GLY A 11 20.54 -25.55 49.93
C GLY A 11 20.93 -24.58 48.81
N ILE A 12 22.04 -24.91 48.17
CA ILE A 12 22.64 -24.21 47.04
C ILE A 12 21.65 -24.21 45.87
N LEU A 13 21.17 -23.03 45.48
CA LEU A 13 20.48 -22.82 44.21
C LEU A 13 21.49 -22.28 43.20
N ILE A 14 21.87 -23.13 42.24
CA ILE A 14 22.56 -22.74 41.02
C ILE A 14 21.53 -22.01 40.16
N ILE A 15 21.53 -20.68 40.19
CA ILE A 15 20.82 -19.88 39.18
C ILE A 15 21.74 -19.81 37.98
N SER A 16 21.35 -20.52 36.92
CA SER A 16 21.90 -20.37 35.57
C SER A 16 21.89 -18.89 35.19
N GLY A 17 23.08 -18.29 35.10
CA GLY A 17 23.26 -16.97 34.53
C GLY A 17 22.80 -16.97 33.08
N GLY A 18 21.62 -16.44 32.84
CA GLY A 18 21.28 -15.89 31.53
C GLY A 18 22.23 -14.71 31.31
N VAL A 19 23.15 -14.85 30.35
CA VAL A 19 23.97 -13.74 29.88
C VAL A 19 23.00 -12.68 29.38
N ALA A 20 22.78 -11.63 30.17
CA ALA A 20 22.04 -10.47 29.71
C ALA A 20 22.78 -9.96 28.47
N ALA A 21 22.16 -10.06 27.30
CA ALA A 21 22.76 -9.61 26.04
C ALA A 21 23.32 -8.19 26.24
N SER A 22 24.65 -8.07 26.27
CA SER A 22 25.43 -6.85 26.54
C SER A 22 25.34 -5.79 25.45
N TRP A 23 24.41 -5.99 24.51
CA TRP A 23 24.30 -5.26 23.24
C TRP A 23 23.07 -4.32 23.23
N PHE A 24 22.21 -4.41 24.25
CA PHE A 24 20.99 -3.61 24.40
C PHE A 24 21.08 -2.72 25.64
N GLY A 25 20.80 -1.42 25.49
CA GLY A 25 20.78 -0.44 26.58
C GLY A 25 19.48 -0.46 27.40
N TYR A 26 19.49 0.21 28.57
CA TYR A 26 18.27 0.56 29.31
C TYR A 26 17.65 1.79 28.67
N THR A 27 16.39 1.71 28.27
CA THR A 27 15.70 2.81 27.56
C THR A 27 14.52 3.35 28.37
N ASN A 28 14.65 4.56 28.89
CA ASN A 28 13.48 5.42 29.11
C ASN A 28 13.39 6.33 27.88
N LEU A 29 12.38 6.08 27.05
CA LEU A 29 12.03 6.98 25.93
C LEU A 29 10.78 7.75 26.31
N SER A 30 10.85 9.08 26.21
CA SER A 30 9.67 9.95 26.28
C SER A 30 9.36 10.45 24.88
N PHE A 31 8.08 10.34 24.49
CA PHE A 31 7.60 10.69 23.16
C PHE A 31 6.82 12.00 23.20
N PHE A 32 7.01 12.84 22.18
CA PHE A 32 6.36 14.15 22.09
C PHE A 32 5.75 14.39 20.71
N ASP A 33 4.50 14.85 20.67
CA ASP A 33 3.79 15.30 19.45
C ASP A 33 4.25 16.69 18.95
N GLY A 34 5.30 17.23 19.58
CA GLY A 34 5.84 18.58 19.41
C GLY A 34 7.04 18.80 20.34
N VAL A 35 7.34 20.04 20.74
CA VAL A 35 8.52 20.34 21.58
C VAL A 35 8.26 20.06 23.08
N THR A 36 7.02 20.07 23.55
CA THR A 36 6.74 20.16 25.00
C THR A 36 5.76 19.16 25.59
N ASN A 37 4.93 18.48 24.80
CA ASN A 37 3.88 17.62 25.35
C ASN A 37 4.33 16.15 25.39
N GLU A 38 4.69 15.67 26.57
CA GLU A 38 5.02 14.26 26.81
C GLU A 38 3.75 13.41 26.68
N LYS A 39 3.83 12.30 25.95
CA LYS A 39 2.71 11.39 25.69
C LYS A 39 3.01 9.97 26.14
N THR A 40 2.07 9.38 26.86
CA THR A 40 1.89 7.92 26.96
C THR A 40 1.08 7.43 25.76
N LEU A 41 1.74 7.42 24.61
CA LEU A 41 1.57 6.55 23.44
C LEU A 41 0.18 6.01 23.00
N ASP A 42 -0.70 6.95 22.65
CA ASP A 42 -1.65 6.87 21.52
C ASP A 42 -1.45 8.15 20.70
N MET A 43 -0.76 8.09 19.57
CA MET A 43 -0.51 9.26 18.72
C MET A 43 -1.29 9.15 17.41
N THR A 44 -2.14 10.13 17.13
CA THR A 44 -2.78 10.29 15.83
C THR A 44 -1.95 11.24 14.97
N LEU A 45 -1.55 10.78 13.79
CA LEU A 45 -0.85 11.58 12.79
C LEU A 45 -1.72 11.79 11.58
N THR A 46 -1.73 13.01 11.06
CA THR A 46 -2.30 13.32 9.75
C THR A 46 -1.16 13.44 8.75
N VAL A 47 -1.13 12.54 7.77
CA VAL A 47 -0.09 12.52 6.73
C VAL A 47 -0.22 13.75 5.81
N GLY A 48 0.87 14.25 5.25
CA GLY A 48 0.86 15.27 4.18
C GLY A 48 0.87 16.74 4.61
N THR A 49 0.86 17.04 5.91
CA THR A 49 1.33 18.35 6.38
C THR A 49 2.83 18.19 6.65
N GLY A 50 3.70 19.07 6.13
CA GLY A 50 5.18 18.99 6.26
C GLY A 50 5.75 19.04 7.69
N SER A 51 4.94 18.64 8.68
CA SER A 51 5.14 18.55 10.12
C SER A 51 4.85 17.14 10.67
N SER A 52 4.60 16.12 9.84
CA SER A 52 4.36 14.75 10.31
C SER A 52 5.65 14.12 10.83
N GLY A 53 5.99 14.42 12.08
CA GLY A 53 7.11 13.84 12.81
C GLY A 53 6.89 13.98 14.31
N PHE A 54 7.67 13.26 15.11
CA PHE A 54 7.63 13.30 16.57
C PHE A 54 9.04 13.40 17.14
N TRP A 55 9.13 13.82 18.39
CA TRP A 55 10.41 13.86 19.11
C TRP A 55 10.50 12.71 20.10
N VAL A 56 11.72 12.17 20.21
CA VAL A 56 12.08 11.13 21.18
C VAL A 56 13.21 11.65 22.03
N ASP A 57 13.03 11.62 23.35
CA ASP A 57 14.08 11.90 24.32
C ASP A 57 14.77 10.60 24.74
N ILE A 58 16.10 10.61 24.68
CA ILE A 58 16.96 9.46 24.95
C ILE A 58 17.87 9.81 26.13
N LEU A 59 17.56 9.25 27.29
CA LEU A 59 18.32 9.47 28.53
C LEU A 59 19.46 8.44 28.63
N ASN A 60 20.67 8.91 28.99
CA ASN A 60 21.73 8.02 29.44
C ASN A 60 21.74 7.93 30.98
N PRO A 61 21.21 6.85 31.59
CA PRO A 61 21.15 6.70 33.04
C PRO A 61 22.49 6.27 33.66
N THR A 62 23.52 6.02 32.85
CA THR A 62 24.81 5.49 33.32
C THR A 62 25.79 6.61 33.68
N GLN A 63 26.89 6.23 34.34
CA GLN A 63 27.96 7.16 34.73
C GLN A 63 29.00 7.39 33.63
N GLU A 64 28.86 6.75 32.47
CA GLU A 64 29.79 6.84 31.34
C GLU A 64 29.08 7.34 30.08
N THR A 65 29.80 8.03 29.19
CA THR A 65 29.24 8.43 27.89
C THR A 65 28.91 7.19 27.09
N GLN A 66 27.68 7.10 26.61
CA GLN A 66 27.25 5.99 25.75
C GLN A 66 27.23 6.44 24.30
N SER A 67 27.78 5.61 23.41
CA SER A 67 27.54 5.73 21.97
C SER A 67 26.40 4.79 21.59
N LEU A 68 25.37 5.34 20.96
CA LEU A 68 24.08 4.69 20.76
C LEU A 68 23.63 4.80 19.31
N LYS A 69 22.77 3.87 18.91
CA LYS A 69 21.96 3.91 17.69
C LYS A 69 20.49 3.67 18.05
N LEU A 70 19.58 4.39 17.39
CA LEU A 70 18.13 4.19 17.50
C LEU A 70 17.62 3.44 16.28
N ASP A 71 16.80 2.42 16.51
CA ASP A 71 16.19 1.63 15.44
C ASP A 71 14.71 1.38 15.71
N PHE A 72 13.94 1.21 14.63
CA PHE A 72 12.49 1.04 14.64
C PHE A 72 12.09 -0.21 13.87
N VAL A 73 11.35 -1.10 14.53
CA VAL A 73 10.91 -2.36 13.93
C VAL A 73 9.42 -2.61 14.21
N ALA A 74 8.83 -3.55 13.47
CA ALA A 74 7.45 -3.93 13.68
C ALA A 74 7.29 -4.67 15.03
N GLN A 75 6.21 -4.37 15.74
CA GLN A 75 5.78 -5.16 16.88
C GLN A 75 4.96 -6.36 16.39
N MET A 76 5.26 -7.54 16.92
CA MET A 76 4.46 -8.76 16.73
C MET A 76 3.92 -9.26 18.07
N GLN A 77 2.78 -9.97 18.01
CA GLN A 77 2.32 -10.75 19.14
C GLN A 77 2.77 -12.19 18.98
N THR A 78 3.51 -12.70 19.97
CA THR A 78 3.92 -14.11 20.03
C THR A 78 2.70 -15.01 20.28
N PRO A 79 2.77 -16.32 19.96
CA PRO A 79 1.66 -17.25 20.16
C PRO A 79 1.16 -17.35 21.61
N ASP A 80 2.00 -17.02 22.59
CA ASP A 80 1.66 -16.96 24.02
C ASP A 80 1.16 -15.58 24.48
N GLY A 81 0.92 -14.66 23.54
CA GLY A 81 0.27 -13.37 23.78
C GLY A 81 1.20 -12.22 24.16
N ARG A 82 2.54 -12.43 24.12
CA ARG A 82 3.53 -11.40 24.47
C ARG A 82 3.88 -10.53 23.27
N ALA A 83 4.31 -9.31 23.50
CA ALA A 83 4.84 -8.45 22.45
C ALA A 83 6.31 -8.76 22.17
N SER A 84 6.69 -8.90 20.90
CA SER A 84 8.05 -9.09 20.41
C SER A 84 8.37 -8.04 19.34
N CYS A 85 9.65 -7.73 19.18
CA CYS A 85 10.16 -6.83 18.14
C CYS A 85 10.78 -7.67 17.02
N ASP A 86 10.24 -7.59 15.80
CA ASP A 86 10.65 -8.45 14.69
C ASP A 86 11.01 -7.64 13.42
N MET A 87 12.17 -7.95 12.83
CA MET A 87 12.55 -7.48 11.50
C MET A 87 11.98 -8.44 10.46
N ILE A 88 10.69 -8.29 10.13
CA ILE A 88 10.09 -9.09 9.05
C ILE A 88 10.64 -8.60 7.72
N SER A 89 11.19 -9.52 6.91
CA SER A 89 11.55 -9.25 5.51
C SER A 89 10.27 -9.04 4.69
N GLY A 90 9.78 -7.81 4.64
CA GLY A 90 8.60 -7.43 3.87
C GLY A 90 7.79 -6.34 4.57
N LYS A 91 7.92 -5.10 4.07
CA LYS A 91 7.14 -3.91 4.45
C LYS A 91 7.14 -3.67 5.96
N SER A 92 8.30 -3.31 6.47
CA SER A 92 8.49 -3.05 7.90
C SER A 92 7.92 -1.68 8.23
N PHE A 93 7.33 -1.53 9.41
CA PHE A 93 6.94 -0.25 9.99
C PHE A 93 8.00 0.87 9.82
N GLY A 94 9.30 0.50 9.78
CA GLY A 94 10.42 1.39 9.54
C GLY A 94 10.51 1.99 8.14
N ASP A 95 9.88 1.39 7.12
CA ASP A 95 9.95 1.87 5.72
C ASP A 95 9.24 3.22 5.53
N GLY A 96 8.28 3.55 6.41
CA GLY A 96 7.58 4.83 6.44
C GLY A 96 8.16 5.84 7.44
N LEU A 97 9.32 5.55 8.03
CA LEU A 97 10.03 6.42 8.97
C LEU A 97 11.32 6.94 8.33
N SER A 98 11.57 8.24 8.49
CA SER A 98 12.85 8.87 8.19
C SER A 98 13.45 9.40 9.48
N TRP A 99 14.62 8.88 9.85
CA TRP A 99 15.35 9.34 11.03
C TRP A 99 16.87 9.28 10.81
N ASP A 100 17.61 9.96 11.69
CA ASP A 100 19.06 9.85 11.71
C ASP A 100 19.48 8.47 12.22
N ILE A 101 19.84 7.59 11.29
CA ILE A 101 20.35 6.24 11.58
C ILE A 101 21.81 6.23 12.06
N ASN A 102 22.47 7.40 12.10
CA ASN A 102 23.87 7.48 12.52
C ASN A 102 24.01 7.27 14.02
N ASN A 103 25.21 6.81 14.40
CA ASN A 103 25.58 6.69 15.80
C ASN A 103 25.69 8.09 16.42
N PHE A 104 25.16 8.25 17.63
CA PHE A 104 25.28 9.47 18.42
C PHE A 104 25.84 9.16 19.81
N SER A 105 26.26 10.18 20.54
CA SER A 105 26.79 10.03 21.90
C SER A 105 25.96 10.82 22.90
N VAL A 106 25.63 10.19 24.02
CA VAL A 106 24.88 10.80 25.12
C VAL A 106 25.75 10.76 26.37
N ALA A 107 26.09 11.91 26.93
CA ALA A 107 26.91 12.01 28.13
C ALA A 107 26.14 11.54 29.39
N PRO A 108 26.83 11.19 30.49
CA PRO A 108 26.20 10.72 31.72
C PRO A 108 25.14 11.67 32.25
N GLY A 109 23.94 11.15 32.53
CA GLY A 109 22.83 11.92 33.12
C GLY A 109 22.25 13.00 32.20
N LEU A 110 22.63 13.04 30.93
CA LEU A 110 22.05 13.94 29.94
C LEU A 110 21.00 13.23 29.08
N THR A 111 20.13 14.05 28.49
CA THR A 111 19.12 13.64 27.52
C THR A 111 19.50 14.18 26.15
N GLU A 112 19.49 13.31 25.14
CA GLU A 112 19.58 13.70 23.74
C GLU A 112 18.20 13.60 23.10
N ARG A 113 17.80 14.65 22.37
CA ARG A 113 16.49 14.70 21.70
C ARG A 113 16.65 14.48 20.19
N LYS A 114 15.93 13.50 19.64
CA LYS A 114 15.93 13.18 18.20
C LYS A 114 14.55 13.41 17.58
N ARG A 115 14.53 13.97 16.37
CA ARG A 115 13.32 14.09 15.55
C ARG A 115 13.21 12.86 14.67
N ILE A 116 12.02 12.27 14.64
CA ILE A 116 11.65 11.18 13.75
C ILE A 116 10.58 11.73 12.82
N ASP A 117 10.88 11.76 11.53
CA ASP A 117 9.93 12.16 10.50
C ASP A 117 9.22 10.92 9.94
N PHE A 118 7.98 11.10 9.51
CA PHE A 118 7.23 10.08 8.79
C PHE A 118 7.19 10.42 7.31
N ASP A 119 7.47 9.41 6.49
CA ASP A 119 7.28 9.43 5.05
C ASP A 119 6.27 8.33 4.67
N PHE A 120 4.99 8.59 4.96
CA PHE A 120 3.90 7.75 4.49
C PHE A 120 3.33 8.31 3.18
N PRO A 121 2.85 7.45 2.27
CA PRO A 121 1.96 7.89 1.21
C PRO A 121 0.78 8.66 1.82
N VAL A 122 0.48 9.84 1.26
CA VAL A 122 -0.44 10.85 1.80
C VAL A 122 -1.85 10.32 2.10
N CYS A 123 -2.24 9.21 1.46
CA CYS A 123 -3.55 8.58 1.59
C CYS A 123 -3.56 7.23 2.31
N THR A 124 -2.57 6.96 3.15
CA THR A 124 -2.57 5.76 3.99
C THR A 124 -3.34 6.02 5.28
N SER A 125 -4.17 5.05 5.71
CA SER A 125 -4.76 5.02 7.04
C SER A 125 -4.47 3.67 7.71
N GLY A 126 -4.29 3.67 9.03
CA GLY A 126 -4.05 2.42 9.75
C GLY A 126 -3.52 2.61 11.16
N ILE A 127 -3.52 1.50 11.89
CA ILE A 127 -2.84 1.39 13.18
C ILE A 127 -1.55 0.63 12.95
N LEU A 128 -0.43 1.26 13.27
CA LEU A 128 0.88 0.64 13.19
C LEU A 128 1.43 0.42 14.59
N LEU A 129 1.90 -0.79 14.83
CA LEU A 129 2.51 -1.18 16.10
C LEU A 129 4.02 -1.25 15.89
N GLY A 130 4.74 -0.36 16.58
CA GLY A 130 6.17 -0.18 16.47
C GLY A 130 6.90 -0.51 17.76
N CYS A 131 8.18 -0.81 17.61
CA CYS A 131 9.12 -1.01 18.70
C CYS A 131 10.36 -0.16 18.47
N ALA A 132 10.72 0.66 19.46
CA ALA A 132 11.92 1.48 19.45
C ALA A 132 13.01 0.85 20.31
N LEU A 133 14.22 0.74 19.75
CA LEU A 133 15.34 0.02 20.33
C LEU A 133 16.59 0.89 20.41
N GLN A 134 17.30 0.81 21.54
CA GLN A 134 18.63 1.38 21.71
C GLN A 134 19.69 0.29 21.55
N LEU A 135 20.57 0.48 20.58
CA LEU A 135 21.61 -0.49 20.21
C LEU A 135 23.01 0.04 20.49
N ALA A 136 23.92 -0.90 20.74
CA ALA A 136 25.35 -0.61 20.64
C ALA A 136 25.72 -0.24 19.19
N PRO A 137 26.73 0.64 18.97
CA PRO A 137 27.06 1.20 17.65
C PRO A 137 27.46 0.18 16.58
N THR A 138 27.88 -1.01 16.99
CA THR A 138 28.34 -2.09 16.12
C THR A 138 27.21 -3.03 15.70
N GLU A 139 26.01 -2.89 16.28
CA GLU A 139 24.89 -3.77 15.98
C GLU A 139 24.05 -3.24 14.81
N THR A 140 24.00 -4.05 13.75
CA THR A 140 23.24 -3.75 12.54
C THR A 140 22.24 -4.84 12.18
N ASN A 141 22.19 -5.95 12.92
CA ASN A 141 21.30 -7.05 12.63
C ASN A 141 20.70 -7.63 13.91
N ILE A 142 19.49 -7.18 14.23
CA ILE A 142 18.72 -7.68 15.34
C ILE A 142 17.74 -8.71 14.78
N GLY A 143 17.91 -9.98 15.14
CA GLY A 143 16.91 -11.01 14.83
C GLY A 143 15.59 -10.76 15.57
N SER A 144 14.66 -11.71 15.52
CA SER A 144 13.48 -11.71 16.39
C SER A 144 13.91 -12.02 17.83
N PHE A 145 13.49 -11.21 18.80
CA PHE A 145 13.78 -11.44 20.21
C PHE A 145 12.61 -11.06 21.11
N ASP A 146 12.29 -11.95 22.04
CA ASP A 146 11.35 -11.65 23.12
C ASP A 146 11.97 -10.58 24.02
N VAL A 147 11.39 -9.38 24.00
CA VAL A 147 11.89 -8.29 24.81
C VAL A 147 11.47 -8.53 26.26
N VAL A 148 12.45 -8.79 27.12
CA VAL A 148 12.25 -8.65 28.57
C VAL A 148 11.96 -7.17 28.85
N GLU A 149 10.90 -6.91 29.61
CA GLU A 149 10.46 -5.58 30.05
C GLU A 149 11.67 -4.68 30.41
N GLY A 150 11.78 -3.51 29.75
CA GLY A 150 12.85 -2.53 29.97
C GLY A 150 13.96 -2.44 28.91
N LYS A 151 13.94 -3.27 27.84
CA LYS A 151 14.93 -3.22 26.73
C LYS A 151 14.43 -2.63 25.42
N ALA A 152 13.12 -2.38 25.32
CA ALA A 152 12.48 -1.73 24.18
C ALA A 152 11.30 -0.91 24.68
N ASN A 153 10.94 0.13 23.92
CA ASN A 153 9.68 0.83 24.12
C ASN A 153 8.72 0.46 22.99
N PHE A 154 7.57 -0.09 23.36
CA PHE A 154 6.49 -0.41 22.43
C PHE A 154 5.57 0.78 22.26
N PHE A 155 5.04 0.92 21.05
CA PHE A 155 4.30 2.11 20.72
C PHE A 155 3.26 1.87 19.62
N THR A 156 2.07 2.46 19.79
CA THR A 156 0.97 2.45 18.85
C THR A 156 0.88 3.78 18.12
N LEU A 157 0.84 3.71 16.79
CA LEU A 157 0.69 4.85 15.90
C LEU A 157 -0.62 4.75 15.12
N HIS A 158 -1.46 5.77 15.24
CA HIS A 158 -2.67 5.90 14.43
C HIS A 158 -2.39 6.85 13.27
N VAL A 159 -2.27 6.30 12.06
CA VAL A 159 -2.10 7.06 10.83
C VAL A 159 -3.47 7.37 10.26
N SER A 160 -3.79 8.66 10.16
CA SER A 160 -4.98 9.18 9.50
C SER A 160 -4.59 9.81 8.17
N PRO A 161 -5.40 9.61 7.12
CA PRO A 161 -5.11 10.17 5.80
C PRO A 161 -5.20 11.70 5.85
N SER A 162 -4.50 12.35 4.93
CA SER A 162 -4.62 13.79 4.75
C SER A 162 -6.04 14.18 4.37
N ASN A 163 -6.47 15.39 4.74
CA ASN A 163 -7.66 16.01 4.15
C ASN A 163 -7.47 16.36 2.65
N LEU A 164 -6.25 16.18 2.10
CA LEU A 164 -5.93 16.33 0.69
C LEU A 164 -6.18 15.05 -0.14
N CYS A 165 -6.61 13.95 0.50
CA CYS A 165 -6.95 12.74 -0.23
C CYS A 165 -8.29 12.90 -0.95
N THR A 166 -8.23 12.79 -2.27
CA THR A 166 -9.37 12.91 -3.18
C THR A 166 -9.89 11.50 -3.45
N PRO A 167 -11.08 11.11 -2.97
CA PRO A 167 -11.68 9.84 -3.34
C PRO A 167 -12.26 9.93 -4.75
N PHE A 168 -11.78 9.06 -5.63
CA PHE A 168 -12.29 8.89 -6.99
C PHE A 168 -13.14 7.63 -7.06
N ASN A 169 -14.46 7.81 -7.11
CA ASN A 169 -15.40 6.72 -7.37
C ASN A 169 -15.45 6.44 -8.87
N ILE A 170 -14.94 5.30 -9.27
CA ILE A 170 -14.83 4.88 -10.66
C ILE A 170 -15.98 3.95 -10.98
N LYS A 171 -16.66 4.22 -12.09
CA LYS A 171 -17.71 3.34 -12.62
C LYS A 171 -17.39 2.97 -14.06
N VAL A 172 -17.35 1.68 -14.35
CA VAL A 172 -16.98 1.15 -15.68
C VAL A 172 -17.61 -0.21 -15.92
N PHE A 173 -18.07 -0.47 -17.15
CA PHE A 173 -18.66 -1.76 -17.53
C PHE A 173 -17.87 -2.46 -18.64
N PRO A 174 -17.81 -3.81 -18.66
CA PRO A 174 -17.13 -4.57 -19.70
C PRO A 174 -17.99 -4.80 -20.95
N GLY A 175 -17.43 -4.65 -22.14
CA GLY A 175 -18.17 -4.77 -23.41
C GLY A 175 -18.44 -6.18 -23.91
N SER A 176 -18.09 -7.22 -23.16
CA SER A 176 -18.22 -8.62 -23.58
C SER A 176 -18.91 -9.53 -22.57
N ARG A 177 -19.23 -9.04 -21.36
CA ARG A 177 -19.87 -9.82 -20.29
C ARG A 177 -21.29 -9.33 -20.03
N PRO A 178 -22.32 -10.00 -20.55
CA PRO A 178 -23.69 -9.68 -20.20
C PRO A 178 -23.98 -10.16 -18.76
N GLY A 179 -23.74 -9.34 -17.74
CA GLY A 179 -24.12 -9.68 -16.36
C GLY A 179 -23.46 -8.84 -15.25
N VAL A 180 -24.00 -8.98 -14.03
CA VAL A 180 -23.64 -8.26 -12.79
C VAL A 180 -22.47 -8.88 -12.00
N ASN A 181 -21.74 -9.83 -12.60
CA ASN A 181 -20.64 -10.54 -11.94
C ASN A 181 -19.32 -10.22 -12.64
N PHE A 182 -18.90 -8.96 -12.56
CA PHE A 182 -17.67 -8.48 -13.19
C PHE A 182 -16.71 -7.91 -12.15
N THR A 183 -15.76 -8.70 -11.68
CA THR A 183 -14.58 -8.16 -11.01
C THR A 183 -13.48 -8.01 -12.03
N ASN A 184 -12.86 -6.83 -12.11
CA ASN A 184 -11.76 -6.57 -13.02
C ASN A 184 -10.62 -5.86 -12.32
N VAL A 185 -9.41 -6.18 -12.75
CA VAL A 185 -8.23 -5.45 -12.37
C VAL A 185 -7.92 -4.49 -13.52
N GLY A 186 -7.78 -3.22 -13.20
CA GLY A 186 -7.42 -2.19 -14.16
C GLY A 186 -6.39 -1.23 -13.60
N GLU A 187 -6.01 -0.28 -14.44
CA GLU A 187 -5.19 0.86 -14.07
C GLU A 187 -5.94 2.13 -14.49
N ILE A 188 -5.97 3.11 -13.61
CA ILE A 188 -6.41 4.47 -13.93
C ILE A 188 -5.19 5.37 -14.05
N ARG A 189 -5.19 6.25 -15.05
CA ARG A 189 -4.12 7.23 -15.29
C ARG A 189 -4.71 8.62 -15.45
N PHE A 190 -4.01 9.61 -14.91
CA PHE A 190 -4.37 11.01 -14.99
C PHE A 190 -3.29 11.76 -15.76
N TYR A 191 -3.73 12.51 -16.76
CA TYR A 191 -2.88 13.41 -17.54
C TYR A 191 -3.45 14.82 -17.45
N ASP A 192 -2.58 15.81 -17.36
CA ASP A 192 -3.02 17.21 -17.37
C ASP A 192 -3.53 17.65 -18.77
N GLN A 193 -4.00 18.89 -18.90
CA GLN A 193 -4.45 19.43 -20.18
C GLN A 193 -3.40 19.42 -21.30
N SER A 194 -2.11 19.40 -20.93
CA SER A 194 -0.98 19.31 -21.85
C SER A 194 -0.61 17.86 -22.20
N ARG A 195 -1.40 16.89 -21.71
CA ARG A 195 -1.20 15.44 -21.88
C ARG A 195 0.08 14.93 -21.21
N VAL A 196 0.56 15.63 -20.18
CA VAL A 196 1.69 15.16 -19.36
C VAL A 196 1.14 14.23 -18.28
N PHE A 197 1.80 13.09 -18.10
CA PHE A 197 1.46 12.12 -17.07
C PHE A 197 1.61 12.74 -15.67
N GLN A 198 0.57 12.58 -14.85
CA GLN A 198 0.54 13.09 -13.48
C GLN A 198 0.53 11.95 -12.48
N TYR A 199 -0.30 10.93 -12.72
CA TYR A 199 -0.49 9.85 -11.76
C TYR A 199 -1.05 8.59 -12.42
N SER A 200 -0.73 7.42 -11.87
CA SER A 200 -1.49 6.19 -12.11
C SER A 200 -1.66 5.34 -10.86
N GLY A 201 -2.79 4.62 -10.81
CA GLY A 201 -3.15 3.74 -9.70
C GLY A 201 -3.82 2.49 -10.21
N GLN A 202 -3.57 1.36 -9.54
CA GLN A 202 -4.28 0.12 -9.80
C GLN A 202 -5.67 0.18 -9.17
N ILE A 203 -6.67 -0.33 -9.89
CA ILE A 203 -8.06 -0.37 -9.42
C ILE A 203 -8.63 -1.76 -9.60
N ILE A 204 -9.32 -2.24 -8.57
CA ILE A 204 -10.12 -3.45 -8.63
C ILE A 204 -11.58 -3.03 -8.55
N THR A 205 -12.35 -3.34 -9.58
CA THR A 205 -13.79 -3.08 -9.56
C THR A 205 -14.52 -4.24 -8.91
N ASP A 206 -15.56 -3.93 -8.15
CA ASP A 206 -16.52 -4.90 -7.66
C ASP A 206 -17.39 -5.44 -8.80
N GLN A 207 -18.27 -6.38 -8.45
CA GLN A 207 -19.16 -7.06 -9.41
C GLN A 207 -20.07 -6.11 -10.21
N PHE A 208 -20.34 -4.91 -9.70
CA PHE A 208 -21.14 -3.87 -10.35
C PHE A 208 -20.31 -2.92 -11.21
N GLY A 209 -19.01 -3.17 -11.37
CA GLY A 209 -18.10 -2.31 -12.13
C GLY A 209 -17.73 -1.03 -11.38
N GLU A 210 -17.88 -1.02 -10.07
CA GLU A 210 -17.58 0.14 -9.22
C GLU A 210 -16.27 -0.09 -8.46
N GLY A 211 -15.42 0.93 -8.37
CA GLY A 211 -14.15 0.87 -7.66
C GLY A 211 -13.79 2.22 -7.07
N ILE A 212 -12.92 2.24 -6.07
CA ILE A 212 -12.48 3.47 -5.41
C ILE A 212 -10.96 3.55 -5.51
N LEU A 213 -10.48 4.71 -5.98
CA LEU A 213 -9.09 5.15 -5.80
C LEU A 213 -9.08 6.27 -4.77
N GLU A 214 -8.20 6.22 -3.78
CA GLU A 214 -7.93 7.35 -2.91
C GLU A 214 -6.50 7.83 -3.16
N ASP A 215 -6.35 9.05 -3.67
CA ASP A 215 -5.03 9.63 -3.90
C ASP A 215 -5.03 11.17 -3.85
N THR A 216 -3.85 11.76 -3.77
CA THR A 216 -3.63 13.21 -3.83
C THR A 216 -3.31 13.62 -5.25
N ILE A 217 -4.33 14.01 -6.00
CA ILE A 217 -4.18 14.60 -7.32
C ILE A 217 -4.41 16.11 -7.20
N PRO A 218 -3.46 16.96 -7.64
CA PRO A 218 -3.61 18.40 -7.59
C PRO A 218 -4.89 18.90 -8.26
N SER A 219 -5.34 20.07 -7.85
CA SER A 219 -6.48 20.70 -8.50
C SER A 219 -6.15 21.06 -9.95
N GLY A 220 -7.05 20.80 -10.89
CA GLY A 220 -6.83 21.04 -12.31
C GLY A 220 -7.85 20.37 -13.22
N ILE A 221 -7.63 20.44 -14.54
CA ILE A 221 -8.48 19.76 -15.54
C ILE A 221 -7.68 18.66 -16.20
N TYR A 222 -8.25 17.45 -16.24
CA TYR A 222 -7.55 16.22 -16.58
C TYR A 222 -8.18 15.47 -17.76
N TYR A 223 -7.31 14.75 -18.46
CA TYR A 223 -7.67 13.56 -19.24
C TYR A 223 -7.44 12.34 -18.36
N VAL A 224 -8.50 11.57 -18.15
CA VAL A 224 -8.46 10.38 -17.29
C VAL A 224 -8.64 9.15 -18.15
N VAL A 225 -7.75 8.19 -18.01
CA VAL A 225 -7.74 6.94 -18.75
C VAL A 225 -7.99 5.80 -17.80
N TYR A 226 -8.88 4.88 -18.16
CA TYR A 226 -9.02 3.61 -17.48
C TYR A 226 -8.71 2.46 -18.44
N LYS A 227 -7.75 1.61 -18.08
CA LYS A 227 -7.33 0.41 -18.82
C LYS A 227 -7.67 -0.82 -17.99
N GLY A 228 -8.70 -1.55 -18.40
CA GLY A 228 -9.04 -2.82 -17.80
C GLY A 228 -8.14 -3.96 -18.31
N GLN A 229 -8.04 -5.03 -17.52
CA GLN A 229 -7.36 -6.25 -17.93
C GLN A 229 -8.12 -6.90 -19.09
N SER A 230 -7.48 -6.93 -20.26
CA SER A 230 -8.04 -7.44 -21.52
C SER A 230 -9.03 -6.54 -22.25
N GLN A 231 -9.15 -5.27 -21.85
CA GLN A 231 -9.97 -4.28 -22.56
C GLN A 231 -9.11 -3.17 -23.13
N LEU A 232 -9.45 -2.67 -24.31
CA LEU A 232 -8.88 -1.44 -24.84
C LEU A 232 -9.22 -0.28 -23.90
N ALA A 233 -8.27 0.65 -23.72
CA ALA A 233 -8.43 1.75 -22.76
C ALA A 233 -9.61 2.67 -23.11
N SER A 234 -10.30 3.19 -22.10
CA SER A 234 -11.40 4.14 -22.22
C SER A 234 -11.03 5.48 -21.60
N TYR A 235 -11.58 6.58 -22.13
CA TYR A 235 -11.11 7.94 -21.81
C TYR A 235 -12.25 8.84 -21.38
N LEU A 236 -12.01 9.65 -20.34
CA LEU A 236 -12.78 10.83 -19.98
C LEU A 236 -11.91 12.06 -20.19
N SER A 237 -12.45 13.10 -20.83
CA SER A 237 -11.71 14.36 -21.03
C SER A 237 -12.43 15.54 -20.38
N GLY A 238 -11.64 16.45 -19.80
CA GLY A 238 -12.18 17.67 -19.20
C GLY A 238 -12.69 17.44 -17.78
N ILE A 239 -12.11 16.48 -17.07
CA ILE A 239 -12.48 16.20 -15.67
C ILE A 239 -11.80 17.24 -14.78
N GLU A 240 -12.61 18.09 -14.16
CA GLU A 240 -12.13 19.04 -13.16
C GLU A 240 -11.95 18.32 -11.82
N ILE A 241 -10.73 18.39 -11.29
CA ILE A 241 -10.37 17.87 -9.98
C ILE A 241 -10.15 19.06 -9.06
N ILE A 242 -10.78 18.98 -7.88
CA ILE A 242 -10.51 19.86 -6.75
C ILE A 242 -9.92 18.97 -5.67
N GLU A 243 -8.68 19.23 -5.30
CA GLU A 243 -7.94 18.44 -4.30
C GLU A 243 -8.73 18.34 -2.98
N GLY A 244 -8.82 17.12 -2.44
CA GLY A 244 -9.58 16.82 -1.22
C GLY A 244 -11.10 16.72 -1.39
N SER A 245 -11.62 16.83 -2.62
CA SER A 245 -13.06 16.71 -2.90
C SER A 245 -13.40 15.37 -3.57
N GLU A 246 -14.47 14.71 -3.16
CA GLU A 246 -14.92 13.47 -3.81
C GLU A 246 -15.32 13.71 -5.27
N ILE A 247 -14.89 12.80 -6.15
CA ILE A 247 -15.15 12.87 -7.60
C ILE A 247 -15.67 11.53 -8.10
N SER A 248 -16.70 11.57 -8.96
CA SER A 248 -17.17 10.39 -9.68
C SER A 248 -16.64 10.38 -11.12
N LEU A 249 -15.88 9.35 -11.47
CA LEU A 249 -15.31 9.09 -12.78
C LEU A 249 -16.12 8.00 -13.47
N ASN A 250 -17.10 8.42 -14.26
CA ASN A 250 -18.06 7.51 -14.87
C ASN A 250 -17.72 7.22 -16.34
N PHE A 251 -17.11 6.06 -16.59
CA PHE A 251 -16.76 5.54 -17.92
C PHE A 251 -17.92 4.80 -18.61
N THR A 252 -19.16 4.97 -18.15
CA THR A 252 -20.35 4.38 -18.79
C THR A 252 -21.29 5.44 -19.35
N THR A 253 -21.42 6.59 -18.69
CA THR A 253 -22.29 7.70 -19.12
C THR A 253 -21.60 9.07 -19.11
N GLY A 254 -20.30 9.12 -18.84
CA GLY A 254 -19.53 10.36 -18.78
C GLY A 254 -19.63 11.21 -20.04
N ILE A 255 -19.67 12.52 -19.84
CA ILE A 255 -19.58 13.50 -20.93
C ILE A 255 -18.16 13.43 -21.50
N ASN A 256 -18.03 13.45 -22.83
CA ASN A 256 -16.75 13.26 -23.54
C ASN A 256 -16.07 11.92 -23.22
N LEU A 257 -16.87 10.85 -23.20
CA LEU A 257 -16.40 9.48 -23.10
C LEU A 257 -16.02 8.91 -24.48
N TYR A 258 -14.78 8.44 -24.61
CA TYR A 258 -14.23 7.87 -25.84
C TYR A 258 -13.82 6.41 -25.68
N ASN A 259 -13.67 5.73 -26.82
CA ASN A 259 -13.21 4.35 -26.94
C ASN A 259 -14.03 3.36 -26.10
N THR A 260 -15.34 3.48 -26.24
CA THR A 260 -16.35 2.62 -25.62
C THR A 260 -17.39 2.25 -26.67
N GLN A 261 -18.14 1.18 -26.41
CA GLN A 261 -19.16 0.68 -27.30
C GLN A 261 -20.51 0.58 -26.60
N ASN A 262 -21.59 0.75 -27.36
CA ASN A 262 -22.93 0.46 -26.86
C ASN A 262 -23.17 -1.05 -26.94
N LYS A 263 -24.12 -1.53 -26.13
CA LYS A 263 -24.77 -2.81 -26.43
C LYS A 263 -25.49 -2.74 -27.77
N SER A 264 -25.89 -3.91 -28.28
CA SER A 264 -26.79 -3.99 -29.42
C SER A 264 -28.04 -3.12 -29.19
N ILE A 265 -28.64 -2.60 -30.25
CA ILE A 265 -29.78 -1.67 -30.15
C ILE A 265 -30.97 -2.26 -29.38
N SER A 266 -31.10 -3.59 -29.38
CA SER A 266 -32.13 -4.36 -28.64
C SER A 266 -31.83 -4.55 -27.15
N GLN A 267 -30.63 -4.19 -26.71
CA GLN A 267 -30.13 -4.37 -25.34
C GLN A 267 -29.54 -3.07 -24.78
N ASP A 268 -29.81 -1.93 -25.41
CA ASP A 268 -29.33 -0.63 -24.98
C ASP A 268 -29.96 -0.26 -23.63
N ASP A 269 -29.10 -0.05 -22.63
CA ASP A 269 -29.46 0.38 -21.29
C ASP A 269 -28.95 1.80 -20.98
N GLY A 270 -28.61 2.56 -22.03
CA GLY A 270 -28.10 3.91 -21.94
C GLY A 270 -26.66 4.00 -21.44
N SER A 271 -25.99 2.86 -21.23
CA SER A 271 -24.59 2.79 -20.82
C SER A 271 -23.68 2.41 -21.98
N LYS A 272 -22.46 2.93 -21.94
CA LYS A 272 -21.35 2.48 -22.78
C LYS A 272 -20.46 1.52 -22.00
N TYR A 273 -19.76 0.67 -22.75
CA TYR A 273 -18.96 -0.42 -22.24
C TYR A 273 -17.54 -0.36 -22.81
N GLN A 274 -16.57 -0.79 -22.03
CA GLN A 274 -15.19 -0.93 -22.53
C GLN A 274 -15.10 -1.98 -23.62
N ILE A 275 -14.28 -1.72 -24.62
CA ILE A 275 -14.09 -2.63 -25.74
C ILE A 275 -13.13 -3.74 -25.30
N ALA A 276 -13.60 -4.99 -25.29
CA ALA A 276 -12.76 -6.14 -24.93
C ALA A 276 -11.90 -6.61 -26.12
N GLY A 277 -10.70 -7.11 -25.85
CA GLY A 277 -9.87 -7.79 -26.85
C GLY A 277 -8.40 -7.39 -26.88
N ASP A 278 -7.98 -6.36 -26.15
CA ASP A 278 -6.56 -5.92 -26.07
C ASP A 278 -5.86 -6.62 -24.91
N LEU A 279 -5.10 -7.67 -25.24
CA LEU A 279 -4.44 -8.59 -24.33
C LEU A 279 -2.95 -8.28 -24.20
N LYS A 280 -2.38 -8.61 -23.04
CA LYS A 280 -0.92 -8.54 -22.86
C LYS A 280 -0.23 -9.56 -23.76
N ASN A 281 0.81 -9.11 -24.45
CA ASN A 281 1.73 -10.00 -25.14
C ASN A 281 2.50 -10.89 -24.14
N ILE A 282 3.32 -11.81 -24.65
CA ILE A 282 4.12 -12.74 -23.83
C ILE A 282 5.14 -12.05 -22.91
N LEU A 283 5.45 -10.77 -23.14
CA LEU A 283 6.31 -9.94 -22.30
C LEU A 283 5.52 -9.16 -21.24
N GLY A 284 4.20 -9.34 -21.18
CA GLY A 284 3.33 -8.66 -20.21
C GLY A 284 2.93 -7.24 -20.59
N GLN A 285 3.08 -6.85 -21.86
CA GLN A 285 2.81 -5.50 -22.36
C GLN A 285 1.57 -5.45 -23.26
N TYR A 286 0.78 -4.39 -23.16
CA TYR A 286 -0.30 -4.09 -24.11
C TYR A 286 0.28 -3.30 -25.30
N ASP A 287 -0.20 -3.59 -26.51
CA ASP A 287 0.11 -2.78 -27.70
C ASP A 287 -0.99 -1.75 -28.01
N PHE A 288 -2.07 -1.73 -27.22
CA PHE A 288 -3.20 -0.81 -27.32
C PHE A 288 -3.91 -0.89 -28.69
N MET A 289 -3.87 -2.07 -29.31
CA MET A 289 -4.52 -2.35 -30.57
C MET A 289 -5.06 -3.76 -30.57
N ILE A 290 -6.34 -3.93 -30.87
CA ILE A 290 -6.95 -5.25 -31.01
C ILE A 290 -6.57 -5.81 -32.38
N ASN A 291 -5.69 -6.81 -32.42
CA ASN A 291 -5.14 -7.36 -33.66
C ASN A 291 -4.83 -8.87 -33.56
N GLY A 292 -4.06 -9.39 -34.53
CA GLY A 292 -3.72 -10.82 -34.59
C GLY A 292 -2.87 -11.32 -33.41
N ASN A 293 -2.15 -10.43 -32.73
CA ASN A 293 -1.38 -10.75 -31.53
C ASN A 293 -2.30 -11.20 -30.39
N ASP A 294 -3.46 -10.55 -30.21
CA ASP A 294 -4.42 -10.93 -29.17
C ASP A 294 -4.98 -12.33 -29.41
N ILE A 295 -5.27 -12.64 -30.68
CA ILE A 295 -5.69 -14.00 -31.10
C ILE A 295 -4.58 -15.02 -30.80
N ALA A 296 -3.32 -14.67 -31.06
CA ALA A 296 -2.18 -15.53 -30.74
C ALA A 296 -2.10 -15.79 -29.22
N ILE A 297 -2.32 -14.80 -28.36
CA ILE A 297 -2.30 -14.96 -26.90
C ILE A 297 -3.40 -15.89 -26.40
N LEU A 298 -4.60 -15.82 -26.98
CA LEU A 298 -5.70 -16.75 -26.68
C LEU A 298 -5.37 -18.19 -27.08
N THR A 299 -4.63 -18.38 -28.17
CA THR A 299 -4.33 -19.72 -28.71
C THR A 299 -3.02 -20.33 -28.19
N THR A 300 -2.11 -19.54 -27.61
CA THR A 300 -0.76 -19.97 -27.19
C THR A 300 -0.79 -21.16 -26.20
N SER A 301 -1.84 -21.29 -25.40
CA SER A 301 -1.97 -22.31 -24.36
C SER A 301 -2.89 -23.48 -24.75
N GLY A 302 -3.45 -23.46 -25.97
CA GLY A 302 -4.60 -24.29 -26.34
C GLY A 302 -5.91 -23.79 -25.71
N PHE A 303 -7.04 -24.33 -26.18
CA PHE A 303 -8.35 -24.02 -25.60
C PHE A 303 -8.59 -24.76 -24.30
N ILE A 304 -9.25 -24.09 -23.36
CA ILE A 304 -9.61 -24.61 -22.05
C ILE A 304 -11.13 -24.54 -21.94
N ASP A 305 -11.81 -25.67 -21.96
CA ASP A 305 -13.29 -25.69 -22.05
C ASP A 305 -14.01 -25.49 -20.71
N ALA A 306 -13.29 -25.51 -19.57
CA ALA A 306 -13.87 -25.27 -18.24
C ALA A 306 -12.81 -24.97 -17.17
N GLY A 307 -13.25 -24.36 -16.05
CA GLY A 307 -12.45 -24.19 -14.83
C GLY A 307 -11.52 -22.98 -14.86
N VAL A 308 -11.69 -22.10 -15.85
CA VAL A 308 -10.97 -20.83 -15.93
C VAL A 308 -11.62 -19.83 -14.99
N LEU A 309 -10.81 -19.12 -14.20
CA LEU A 309 -11.33 -18.07 -13.33
C LEU A 309 -12.02 -16.98 -14.14
N VAL A 310 -13.11 -16.41 -13.61
CA VAL A 310 -13.79 -15.27 -14.25
C VAL A 310 -12.87 -14.05 -14.34
N VAL A 311 -11.84 -13.95 -13.50
CA VAL A 311 -10.83 -12.88 -13.57
C VAL A 311 -9.65 -13.22 -14.48
N ASP A 312 -9.63 -14.38 -15.12
CA ASP A 312 -8.58 -14.71 -16.07
C ASP A 312 -8.65 -13.76 -17.27
N PRO A 313 -7.53 -13.12 -17.67
CA PRO A 313 -7.52 -12.18 -18.79
C PRO A 313 -7.98 -12.80 -20.10
N LYS A 314 -7.83 -14.11 -20.30
CA LYS A 314 -8.18 -14.78 -21.57
C LYS A 314 -9.66 -15.16 -21.66
N ASN A 315 -10.37 -15.17 -20.53
CA ASN A 315 -11.81 -15.45 -20.45
C ASN A 315 -12.58 -14.15 -20.73
N LEU A 316 -12.66 -13.76 -21.99
CA LEU A 316 -13.19 -12.47 -22.42
C LEU A 316 -14.71 -12.40 -22.26
N ASN A 317 -15.43 -13.49 -22.48
CA ASN A 317 -16.89 -13.54 -22.34
C ASN A 317 -17.38 -13.86 -20.90
N GLY A 318 -16.48 -14.29 -20.01
CA GLY A 318 -16.80 -14.63 -18.63
C GLY A 318 -17.47 -15.99 -18.42
N ASP A 319 -17.43 -16.91 -19.41
CA ASP A 319 -18.11 -18.21 -19.36
C ASP A 319 -17.32 -19.32 -18.63
N ALA A 320 -16.16 -18.96 -18.07
CA ALA A 320 -15.23 -19.87 -17.38
C ALA A 320 -14.52 -20.87 -18.30
N ALA A 321 -14.40 -20.52 -19.58
CA ALA A 321 -13.59 -21.18 -20.58
C ALA A 321 -12.69 -20.17 -21.32
N VAL A 322 -11.77 -20.69 -22.12
CA VAL A 322 -10.98 -19.95 -23.12
C VAL A 322 -11.10 -20.73 -24.42
N ASN A 323 -11.96 -20.27 -25.32
CA ASN A 323 -12.30 -20.99 -26.54
C ASN A 323 -12.53 -20.04 -27.74
N VAL A 324 -13.11 -20.57 -28.81
CA VAL A 324 -13.41 -19.82 -30.04
C VAL A 324 -14.38 -18.64 -29.82
N SER A 325 -15.17 -18.66 -28.75
CA SER A 325 -16.06 -17.56 -28.36
C SER A 325 -15.26 -16.34 -27.91
N ASP A 326 -14.15 -16.52 -27.20
CA ASP A 326 -13.25 -15.42 -26.83
C ASP A 326 -12.53 -14.85 -28.05
N ILE A 327 -12.12 -15.72 -29.00
CA ILE A 327 -11.56 -15.26 -30.29
C ILE A 327 -12.58 -14.42 -31.05
N SER A 328 -13.86 -14.79 -30.98
CA SER A 328 -14.93 -14.05 -31.66
C SER A 328 -15.09 -12.63 -31.09
N ILE A 329 -14.82 -12.42 -29.80
CA ILE A 329 -14.80 -11.09 -29.19
C ILE A 329 -13.69 -10.23 -29.79
N VAL A 330 -12.47 -10.78 -29.91
CA VAL A 330 -11.35 -10.10 -30.58
C VAL A 330 -11.70 -9.81 -32.04
N GLY A 331 -12.33 -10.75 -32.74
CA GLY A 331 -12.72 -10.62 -34.14
C GLY A 331 -13.75 -9.51 -34.41
N ILE A 332 -14.73 -9.33 -33.51
CA ILE A 332 -15.74 -8.25 -33.64
C ILE A 332 -15.10 -6.86 -33.46
N ASN A 333 -14.01 -6.79 -32.69
CA ASN A 333 -13.31 -5.56 -32.34
C ASN A 333 -11.96 -5.41 -33.08
N PHE A 334 -11.73 -6.21 -34.11
CA PHE A 334 -10.45 -6.27 -34.81
C PHE A 334 -10.08 -4.91 -35.44
N GLU A 335 -8.80 -4.55 -35.39
CA GLU A 335 -8.22 -3.27 -35.82
C GLU A 335 -8.66 -2.03 -35.03
N LEU A 336 -9.42 -2.19 -33.94
CA LEU A 336 -9.67 -1.08 -33.03
C LEU A 336 -8.39 -0.73 -32.28
N THR A 337 -7.96 0.53 -32.43
CA THR A 337 -6.78 1.09 -31.78
C THR A 337 -7.19 2.13 -30.77
N ASP A 338 -6.37 2.32 -29.73
CA ASP A 338 -6.42 3.56 -28.96
C ASP A 338 -6.11 4.77 -29.87
N PRO A 339 -7.05 5.71 -30.08
CA PRO A 339 -6.81 6.90 -30.91
C PRO A 339 -5.75 7.85 -30.32
N PHE A 340 -5.36 7.68 -29.05
CA PHE A 340 -4.34 8.48 -28.37
C PHE A 340 -2.92 7.89 -28.45
N LEU A 341 -2.73 6.72 -29.09
CA LEU A 341 -1.43 6.11 -29.40
C LEU A 341 -0.50 7.03 -30.22
N ALA A 342 -1.05 7.95 -31.02
CA ALA A 342 -0.27 8.83 -31.89
C ALA A 342 0.57 9.88 -31.13
N SER A 343 0.42 10.02 -29.81
CA SER A 343 1.16 11.00 -29.02
C SER A 343 1.70 10.43 -27.72
N ASN A 344 2.79 9.64 -27.75
CA ASN A 344 3.75 9.37 -26.64
C ASN A 344 3.20 9.22 -25.19
N LEU A 345 1.92 8.87 -25.02
CA LEU A 345 1.21 8.92 -23.73
C LEU A 345 1.38 7.63 -22.93
N PHE A 346 1.85 6.56 -23.58
CA PHE A 346 2.09 5.27 -22.94
C PHE A 346 3.52 4.83 -23.23
N VAL A 347 4.41 5.04 -22.28
CA VAL A 347 5.66 4.29 -22.17
C VAL A 347 5.48 3.34 -20.99
N TRP A 348 5.65 2.04 -21.23
CA TRP A 348 5.74 0.98 -20.21
C TRP A 348 7.19 0.58 -20.02
#